data_AF-A0A7R9TJM6-F1
#
_entry.id   AF-A0A7R9TJM6-F1
#
_cell.length_a   1.000
_cell.length_b   1.000
_cell.length_c   1.000
_cell.angle_alpha   90.00
_cell.angle_beta   90.00
_cell.angle_gamma   90.00
#
_symmetry.space_group_name_H-M   'P 1'
#
loop_
_entity.id
_entity.type
_entity.pdbx_description
1 polymer ?
#
loop_
_entity_poly.entity_id
_entity_poly.type
_entity_poly.pdbx_seq_one_letter_code
_entity_poly.pdbx_strand_id
1 'polypeptide(L)'
;PFTMIGAAGTAPNQSLGSEHSQPLHAYIMGFAGLKIVSAASPDAAYGLVKSAIRDNGPCVVLLPVKMMKVKGECDLDVFYPLHKARYLLRAPDAALAAGKGVTLLTYLHGVKEARDAVAELGD
;
A
#
# COMPACT_ATOMS: atom_id res chain seq x y z
N PRO A 1 -21.45 1.95 -10.05
CA PRO A 1 -20.24 1.63 -9.25
C PRO A 1 -19.40 0.52 -9.91
N PHE A 2 -18.11 0.79 -10.14
CA PHE A 2 -17.16 -0.17 -10.70
C PHE A 2 -15.99 -0.32 -9.74
N THR A 3 -15.65 -1.56 -9.37
CA THR A 3 -14.49 -1.85 -8.54
C THR A 3 -13.71 -2.99 -9.17
N MET A 4 -12.45 -2.73 -9.52
CA MET A 4 -11.50 -3.76 -9.93
C MET A 4 -10.56 -4.05 -8.76
N ILE A 5 -10.43 -5.33 -8.41
CA ILE A 5 -9.51 -5.80 -7.38
C ILE A 5 -8.56 -6.76 -8.08
N GLY A 6 -7.26 -6.49 -8.00
CA GLY A 6 -6.28 -7.28 -8.74
C GLY A 6 -4.93 -7.38 -8.05
N ALA A 7 -4.27 -8.50 -8.31
CA ALA A 7 -2.83 -8.61 -8.08
C ALA A 7 -2.10 -7.57 -8.94
N ALA A 8 -1.23 -6.77 -8.34
CA ALA A 8 -0.56 -5.69 -9.06
C ALA A 8 0.78 -5.33 -8.44
N GLY A 9 1.64 -4.67 -9.22
CA GLY A 9 2.96 -4.23 -8.77
C GLY A 9 4.06 -5.23 -9.08
N THR A 10 5.28 -4.85 -8.73
CA THR A 10 6.46 -5.69 -8.96
C THR A 10 6.56 -6.78 -7.89
N ALA A 11 7.16 -7.90 -8.28
CA ALA A 11 7.40 -9.05 -7.43
C ALA A 11 8.90 -9.37 -7.40
N PRO A 12 9.75 -8.45 -6.88
CA PRO A 12 11.19 -8.65 -6.87
C PRO A 12 11.54 -9.94 -6.14
N ASN A 13 12.53 -10.65 -6.68
CA ASN A 13 13.02 -11.95 -6.16
C ASN A 13 11.97 -13.08 -6.15
N GLN A 14 10.94 -13.02 -6.99
CA GLN A 14 9.94 -14.10 -7.12
C GLN A 14 9.96 -14.81 -8.49
N SER A 15 10.81 -14.38 -9.43
CA SER A 15 11.00 -15.01 -10.75
C SER A 15 9.71 -15.27 -11.54
N LEU A 16 8.78 -14.31 -11.52
CA LEU A 16 7.45 -14.47 -12.14
C LEU A 16 7.40 -14.13 -13.64
N GLY A 17 8.49 -13.64 -14.24
CA GLY A 17 8.51 -13.21 -15.64
C GLY A 17 8.03 -11.77 -15.86
N SER A 18 8.12 -11.31 -17.12
CA SER A 18 7.95 -9.89 -17.49
C SER A 18 6.51 -9.37 -17.36
N GLU A 19 5.52 -10.20 -17.65
CA GLU A 19 4.08 -9.83 -17.59
C GLU A 19 3.50 -9.89 -16.17
N HIS A 20 4.18 -10.57 -15.25
CA HIS A 20 3.75 -10.71 -13.84
C HIS A 20 4.48 -9.76 -12.87
N SER A 21 5.28 -8.83 -13.38
CA SER A 21 6.00 -7.82 -12.58
C SER A 21 5.80 -6.40 -13.14
N GLN A 22 4.66 -6.16 -13.79
CA GLN A 22 4.31 -4.88 -14.41
C GLN A 22 3.75 -3.88 -13.37
N PRO A 23 4.15 -2.60 -13.39
CA PRO A 23 3.55 -1.56 -12.56
C PRO A 23 2.22 -1.08 -13.16
N LEU A 24 1.15 -1.88 -13.05
CA LEU A 24 -0.17 -1.58 -13.62
C LEU A 24 -0.68 -0.16 -13.32
N HIS A 25 -0.42 0.35 -12.12
CA HIS A 25 -0.84 1.69 -11.70
C HIS A 25 -0.33 2.80 -12.62
N ALA A 26 0.88 2.66 -13.16
CA ALA A 26 1.48 3.66 -14.03
C ALA A 26 0.67 3.88 -15.32
N TYR A 27 -0.01 2.83 -15.81
CA TYR A 27 -0.83 2.90 -17.03
C TYR A 27 -2.18 3.56 -16.79
N ILE A 28 -2.73 3.45 -15.57
CA ILE A 28 -4.12 3.87 -15.27
C ILE A 28 -4.19 5.16 -14.45
N MET A 29 -3.07 5.66 -13.91
CA MET A 29 -3.06 6.85 -13.06
C MET A 29 -3.49 8.15 -13.76
N GLY A 30 -3.42 8.20 -15.08
CA GLY A 30 -3.87 9.35 -15.87
C GLY A 30 -5.39 9.44 -16.06
N PHE A 31 -6.15 8.42 -15.67
CA PHE A 31 -7.59 8.39 -15.89
C PHE A 31 -8.31 9.29 -14.87
N ALA A 32 -8.85 10.41 -15.35
CA ALA A 32 -9.57 11.37 -14.51
C ALA A 32 -10.77 10.71 -13.81
N GLY A 33 -10.92 10.98 -12.52
CA GLY A 33 -11.99 10.43 -11.69
C GLY A 33 -11.77 8.98 -11.22
N LEU A 34 -10.71 8.30 -11.68
CA LEU A 34 -10.36 6.98 -11.18
C LEU A 34 -9.66 7.06 -9.82
N LYS A 35 -10.19 6.33 -8.83
CA LYS A 35 -9.55 6.15 -7.53
C LYS A 35 -8.66 4.93 -7.58
N ILE A 36 -7.37 5.11 -7.32
CA ILE A 36 -6.40 4.01 -7.26
C ILE A 36 -5.91 3.91 -5.82
N VAL A 37 -6.09 2.75 -5.22
CA VAL A 37 -5.62 2.47 -3.86
C VAL A 37 -4.73 1.23 -3.85
N SER A 38 -3.76 1.22 -2.96
CA SER A 38 -2.85 0.09 -2.77
C SER A 38 -2.85 -0.33 -1.30
N ALA A 39 -2.93 -1.64 -1.07
CA ALA A 39 -2.86 -2.21 0.27
C ALA A 39 -1.47 -2.76 0.57
N ALA A 40 -0.92 -2.40 1.72
CA ALA A 40 0.39 -2.85 2.18
C ALA A 40 0.34 -3.74 3.43
N SER A 41 -0.85 -4.15 3.85
CA SER A 41 -1.08 -5.02 5.00
C SER A 41 -2.48 -5.64 4.91
N PRO A 42 -2.76 -6.74 5.62
CA PRO A 42 -4.08 -7.38 5.63
C PRO A 42 -5.21 -6.43 6.08
N ASP A 43 -5.01 -5.65 7.14
CA ASP A 43 -5.98 -4.65 7.63
C ASP A 43 -6.26 -3.57 6.58
N ALA A 44 -5.22 -3.10 5.88
CA ALA A 44 -5.37 -2.13 4.80
C ALA A 44 -6.10 -2.72 3.60
N ALA A 45 -5.80 -3.96 3.21
CA ALA A 45 -6.49 -4.64 2.12
C ALA A 45 -7.98 -4.76 2.43
N TYR A 46 -8.31 -5.22 3.64
CA TYR A 46 -9.69 -5.37 4.07
C TYR A 46 -10.44 -4.04 4.11
N GLY A 47 -9.90 -3.03 4.80
CA GLY A 47 -10.54 -1.72 4.96
C GLY A 47 -10.68 -0.92 3.66
N LEU A 48 -9.67 -1.00 2.77
CA LEU A 48 -9.71 -0.31 1.47
C LEU A 48 -10.66 -0.99 0.49
N VAL A 49 -10.65 -2.33 0.40
CA VAL A 49 -11.60 -3.06 -0.47
C VAL A 49 -13.03 -2.78 -0.03
N LYS A 50 -13.33 -2.83 1.28
CA LYS A 50 -14.66 -2.50 1.81
C LYS A 50 -15.13 -1.09 1.42
N SER A 51 -14.21 -0.13 1.42
CA SER A 51 -14.50 1.25 1.08
C SER A 51 -14.67 1.42 -0.43
N ALA A 52 -13.83 0.77 -1.23
CA ALA A 52 -13.87 0.80 -2.69
C ALA A 52 -15.19 0.23 -3.25
N ILE A 53 -15.65 -0.92 -2.74
CA ILE A 53 -16.92 -1.54 -3.20
C ILE A 53 -18.17 -0.73 -2.85
N ARG A 54 -18.08 0.19 -1.88
CA ARG A 54 -19.17 1.08 -1.46
C ARG A 54 -19.08 2.47 -2.08
N ASP A 55 -18.00 2.77 -2.78
CA ASP A 55 -17.82 4.04 -3.45
C ASP A 55 -18.61 4.08 -4.76
N ASN A 56 -19.25 5.21 -5.03
CA ASN A 56 -20.07 5.37 -6.23
C ASN A 56 -19.22 5.55 -7.51
N GLY A 57 -17.96 5.96 -7.37
CA GLY A 57 -17.01 6.16 -8.46
C GLY A 57 -16.19 4.91 -8.82
N PRO A 58 -15.45 4.94 -9.94
CA PRO A 58 -14.61 3.83 -10.34
C PRO A 58 -13.37 3.71 -9.44
N CYS A 59 -13.15 2.52 -8.89
CA CYS A 59 -12.04 2.22 -8.00
C CYS A 59 -11.19 1.05 -8.51
N VAL A 60 -9.88 1.17 -8.42
CA VAL A 60 -8.93 0.07 -8.62
C VAL A 60 -8.16 -0.17 -7.33
N VAL A 61 -8.25 -1.39 -6.80
CA VAL A 61 -7.51 -1.85 -5.63
C VAL A 61 -6.36 -2.74 -6.06
N LEU A 62 -5.14 -2.27 -5.79
CA LEU A 62 -3.89 -2.93 -6.15
C LEU A 62 -3.34 -3.69 -4.95
N LEU A 63 -3.33 -5.02 -5.08
CA LEU A 63 -2.82 -5.94 -4.07
C LEU A 63 -1.42 -6.42 -4.47
N PRO A 64 -0.35 -6.00 -3.78
CA PRO A 64 1.02 -6.40 -4.10
C PRO A 64 1.19 -7.92 -4.02
N VAL A 65 1.68 -8.55 -5.09
CA VAL A 65 1.88 -10.01 -5.14
C VAL A 65 2.78 -10.48 -3.99
N LYS A 66 3.85 -9.74 -3.70
CA LYS A 66 4.77 -10.02 -2.58
C LYS A 66 4.08 -10.01 -1.21
N MET A 67 2.95 -9.31 -1.08
CA MET A 67 2.19 -9.18 0.17
C MET A 67 1.08 -10.24 0.31
N MET A 68 0.71 -10.98 -0.74
CA MET A 68 -0.45 -11.87 -0.74
C MET A 68 -0.35 -13.04 0.26
N LYS A 69 0.86 -13.42 0.67
CA LYS A 69 1.09 -14.47 1.67
C LYS A 69 1.11 -13.96 3.12
N VAL A 70 1.09 -12.65 3.32
CA VAL A 70 1.12 -12.03 4.65
C VAL A 70 -0.26 -12.18 5.29
N LYS A 71 -0.28 -12.72 6.51
CA LYS A 71 -1.49 -12.85 7.34
C LYS A 71 -1.44 -11.83 8.48
N GLY A 72 -2.62 -11.43 8.94
CA GLY A 72 -2.77 -10.45 10.01
C GLY A 72 -4.23 -10.29 10.36
N GLU A 73 -4.49 -9.74 11.55
CA GLU A 73 -5.84 -9.47 12.02
C GLU A 73 -6.46 -8.31 11.26
N CYS A 74 -7.78 -8.34 11.12
CA CYS A 74 -8.56 -7.31 10.43
C CYS A 74 -9.75 -6.95 11.29
N ASP A 75 -9.92 -5.67 11.58
CA ASP A 75 -11.14 -5.15 12.18
C ASP A 75 -12.24 -5.12 11.11
N LEU A 76 -13.32 -5.86 11.35
CA LEU A 76 -14.40 -6.05 10.39
C LEU A 76 -15.28 -4.81 10.23
N ASP A 77 -15.23 -3.85 11.16
CA ASP A 77 -16.06 -2.64 11.14
C ASP A 77 -15.33 -1.42 10.59
N VAL A 78 -14.03 -1.55 10.34
CA VAL A 78 -13.20 -0.45 9.84
C VAL A 78 -13.32 -0.25 8.32
N PHE A 79 -13.30 1.02 7.92
CA PHE A 79 -13.30 1.49 6.54
C PHE A 79 -12.18 2.51 6.36
N TYR A 80 -11.29 2.29 5.40
CA TYR A 80 -10.17 3.20 5.16
C TYR A 80 -10.51 4.26 4.12
N PRO A 81 -10.14 5.53 4.37
CA PRO A 81 -10.39 6.61 3.44
C PRO A 81 -9.60 6.39 2.14
N LEU A 82 -10.29 6.47 0.99
CA LEU A 82 -9.68 6.23 -0.33
C LEU A 82 -8.77 7.38 -0.82
N HIS A 83 -8.77 8.52 -0.14
CA HIS A 83 -8.09 9.76 -0.56
C HIS A 83 -7.04 10.25 0.44
N LYS A 84 -6.56 9.37 1.33
CA LYS A 84 -5.57 9.74 2.36
C LYS A 84 -4.45 8.72 2.43
N ALA A 85 -3.23 9.22 2.57
CA ALA A 85 -2.10 8.41 3.02
C ALA A 85 -2.21 8.15 4.53
N ARG A 86 -1.71 7.00 4.97
CA ARG A 86 -1.64 6.66 6.40
C ARG A 86 -0.25 7.00 6.92
N TYR A 87 -0.19 7.72 8.03
CA TYR A 87 1.03 7.89 8.80
C TYR A 87 1.26 6.64 9.65
N LEU A 88 2.37 5.93 9.40
CA LEU A 88 2.62 4.62 10.00
C LEU A 88 3.65 4.65 11.12
N LEU A 89 4.62 5.56 11.04
CA LEU A 89 5.75 5.58 11.94
C LEU A 89 6.24 7.01 12.14
N ARG A 90 6.58 7.34 13.37
CA ARG A 90 7.29 8.57 13.74
C ARG A 90 8.74 8.25 14.10
N ALA A 91 9.66 9.06 13.60
CA ALA A 91 11.06 8.97 13.98
C ALA A 91 11.25 9.24 15.50
N PRO A 92 12.25 8.61 16.14
CA PRO A 92 12.57 8.86 17.55
C PRO A 92 12.90 10.34 17.79
N ASP A 93 12.55 10.86 18.97
CA ASP A 93 12.82 12.26 19.33
C ASP A 93 14.32 12.59 19.32
N ALA A 94 15.18 11.63 19.68
CA ALA A 94 16.63 11.78 19.61
C ALA A 94 17.11 12.02 18.18
N ALA A 95 16.61 11.26 17.20
CA ALA A 95 16.93 11.44 15.79
C ALA A 95 16.39 12.77 15.24
N LEU A 96 15.20 13.18 15.66
CA LEU A 96 14.63 14.48 15.30
C LEU A 96 15.44 15.65 15.88
N ALA A 97 15.81 15.58 17.15
CA ALA A 97 16.64 16.58 17.83
C ALA A 97 18.04 16.69 17.22
N ALA A 98 18.60 15.57 16.74
CA ALA A 98 19.87 15.53 16.02
C ALA A 98 19.79 15.98 14.55
N GLY A 99 18.60 16.39 14.06
CA GLY A 99 18.41 16.81 12.66
C GLY A 99 18.52 15.68 11.64
N LYS A 100 18.37 14.41 12.07
CA LYS A 100 18.49 13.21 11.23
C LYS A 100 17.15 12.63 10.77
N GLY A 101 16.05 13.31 11.07
CA GLY A 101 14.72 12.87 10.67
C GLY A 101 14.54 12.86 9.15
N VAL A 102 14.06 11.74 8.60
CA VAL A 102 13.71 11.60 7.18
C VAL A 102 12.23 11.28 7.05
N THR A 103 11.56 11.91 6.08
CA THR A 103 10.18 11.55 5.70
C THR A 103 10.22 10.65 4.48
N LEU A 104 9.62 9.46 4.60
CA LEU A 104 9.49 8.51 3.50
C LEU A 104 8.02 8.38 3.08
N LEU A 105 7.74 8.66 1.81
CA LEU A 105 6.46 8.34 1.17
C LEU A 105 6.65 7.11 0.27
N THR A 106 5.97 6.02 0.60
CA THR A 106 6.07 4.76 -0.14
C THR A 106 4.72 4.05 -0.18
N TYR A 107 4.56 3.08 -1.07
CA TYR A 107 3.32 2.35 -1.34
C TYR A 107 3.62 0.93 -1.84
N LEU A 108 2.58 0.10 -2.02
CA LEU A 108 2.69 -1.33 -2.33
C LEU A 108 3.62 -2.05 -1.31
N HIS A 109 4.38 -3.05 -1.76
CA HIS A 109 5.37 -3.78 -0.96
C HIS A 109 6.51 -2.91 -0.39
N GLY A 110 6.76 -1.72 -0.93
CA GLY A 110 7.79 -0.80 -0.43
C GLY A 110 7.52 -0.31 1.00
N VAL A 111 6.25 -0.33 1.44
CA VAL A 111 5.89 -0.05 2.84
C VAL A 111 6.44 -1.12 3.78
N LYS A 112 6.39 -2.40 3.39
CA LYS A 112 6.96 -3.49 4.19
C LYS A 112 8.48 -3.34 4.26
N GLU A 113 9.12 -3.14 3.13
CA GLU A 113 10.59 -3.01 3.04
C GLU A 113 11.09 -1.82 3.86
N ALA A 114 10.39 -0.69 3.80
CA ALA A 114 10.69 0.47 4.65
C ALA A 114 10.57 0.16 6.14
N ARG A 115 9.53 -0.58 6.55
CA ARG A 115 9.35 -0.97 7.96
C ARG A 115 10.40 -1.96 8.43
N ASP A 116 10.77 -2.92 7.61
CA ASP A 116 11.83 -3.87 7.91
C ASP A 116 13.17 -3.12 8.08
N ALA A 117 13.49 -2.21 7.17
CA ALA A 117 14.73 -1.41 7.23
C ALA A 117 14.81 -0.52 8.47
N VAL A 118 13.69 0.06 8.92
CA VAL A 118 13.65 0.83 10.17
C VAL A 118 14.09 -0.02 11.37
N ALA A 119 13.70 -1.30 11.42
CA ALA A 119 14.11 -2.19 12.51
C ALA A 119 15.62 -2.43 12.55
N GLU A 120 16.31 -2.24 11.42
CA GLU A 120 17.77 -2.38 11.30
C GLU A 120 18.53 -1.09 11.64
N LEU A 121 17.89 0.07 11.52
CA LEU A 121 18.53 1.38 11.74
C LEU A 121 18.82 1.70 13.21
N GLY A 122 18.19 0.98 14.16
CA GLY A 122 18.28 1.30 15.60
C GLY A 122 17.50 2.56 15.98
N ASP A 123 17.63 2.97 17.25
CA ASP A 123 17.03 4.21 17.80
C ASP A 123 17.88 5.46 17.55
#